data_AF-A0A935UZU9-F1
#
_entry.id   AF-A0A935UZU9-F1
#
_cell.length_a   1.000
_cell.length_b   1.000
_cell.length_c   1.000
_cell.angle_alpha   90.00
_cell.angle_beta   90.00
_cell.angle_gamma   90.00
#
_symmetry.space_group_name_H-M   'P 1'
#
loop_
_entity.id
_entity.type
_entity.pdbx_description
1 polymer ?
#
loop_
_entity_poly.entity_id
_entity_poly.type
_entity_poly.pdbx_seq_one_letter_code
_entity_poly.pdbx_strand_id
1 'polypeptide(L)'
;MMLGMWLVSAVAWSAECSTRYSAEQLVQSLALAESSYAEMDDIGFQLSWTEAQNRLPCVMEPLTPIDAAQVHRVAAYAAFLGQDLPQATDYLAAMARVQPKATLPSGVAPEGHPLRAAFDDARSRPEAPPLPLQPPEAGELRVDGARATTRPGDRPAIVQYIGADGAVWWTLQADAADPLPAYPEVQPGEEWKLKFNPAWAVAAGAGAAAITSLVLYQGAVRAETAFFDESACVSGSDACYNQAEAELRKNHGLVLGSAATALTAAGLGVAAVLTW
;
A
#
# COMPACT_ATOMS: atom_id res chain seq x y z
N MET A 1 -36.55 36.25 -21.78
CA MET A 1 -35.16 35.79 -22.00
C MET A 1 -34.44 35.89 -20.66
N MET A 2 -34.34 34.78 -19.91
CA MET A 2 -33.58 34.71 -18.66
C MET A 2 -32.19 34.16 -18.99
N LEU A 3 -31.16 35.00 -18.86
CA LEU A 3 -29.75 34.61 -18.87
C LEU A 3 -29.45 33.85 -17.57
N GLY A 4 -29.39 32.52 -17.65
CA GLY A 4 -28.93 31.67 -16.56
C GLY A 4 -27.41 31.71 -16.48
N MET A 5 -26.88 32.41 -15.48
CA MET A 5 -25.44 32.48 -15.19
C MET A 5 -25.01 31.17 -14.52
N TRP A 6 -24.34 30.29 -15.28
CA TRP A 6 -23.75 29.06 -14.77
C TRP A 6 -22.47 29.41 -14.00
N LEU A 7 -22.53 29.34 -12.67
CA LEU A 7 -21.36 29.35 -11.79
C LEU A 7 -20.61 28.03 -11.99
N VAL A 8 -19.50 28.09 -12.73
CA VAL A 8 -18.53 27.00 -12.77
C VAL A 8 -17.74 27.08 -11.47
N SER A 9 -18.10 26.26 -10.49
CA SER A 9 -17.28 26.07 -9.29
C SER A 9 -15.96 25.41 -9.71
N ALA A 10 -14.86 26.14 -9.61
CA ALA A 10 -13.54 25.55 -9.71
C ALA A 10 -13.38 24.58 -8.53
N VAL A 11 -13.46 23.28 -8.82
CA VAL A 11 -13.12 22.26 -7.85
C VAL A 11 -11.62 22.42 -7.59
N ALA A 12 -11.23 22.72 -6.36
CA ALA A 12 -9.83 22.81 -5.98
C ALA A 12 -9.29 21.38 -5.81
N TRP A 13 -8.67 20.84 -6.87
CA TRP A 13 -8.07 19.49 -6.93
C TRP A 13 -6.68 19.40 -6.28
N SER A 14 -6.37 20.29 -5.34
CA SER A 14 -5.24 20.12 -4.44
C SER A 14 -5.77 20.20 -3.02
N ALA A 15 -6.22 19.06 -2.49
CA ALA A 15 -6.23 18.92 -1.05
C ALA A 15 -4.77 19.07 -0.62
N GLU A 16 -4.43 20.25 -0.12
CA GLU A 16 -3.11 20.51 0.41
C GLU A 16 -2.91 19.53 1.55
N CYS A 17 -2.09 18.50 1.30
CA CYS A 17 -1.88 17.42 2.25
C CYS A 17 -1.17 17.97 3.47
N SER A 18 -1.95 18.34 4.49
CA SER A 18 -1.44 18.80 5.78
C SER A 18 -0.60 17.73 6.47
N THR A 19 -0.94 16.46 6.23
CA THR A 19 -0.15 15.29 6.63
C THR A 19 0.33 14.56 5.40
N ARG A 20 1.63 14.25 5.38
CA ARG A 20 2.31 13.47 4.36
C ARG A 20 2.52 12.05 4.86
N TYR A 21 2.29 11.05 4.00
CA TYR A 21 2.44 9.63 4.35
C TYR A 21 3.52 8.96 3.51
N SER A 22 4.21 7.98 4.09
CA SER A 22 5.07 7.06 3.35
C SER A 22 4.24 5.97 2.64
N ALA A 23 4.83 5.30 1.65
CA ALA A 23 4.21 4.14 1.01
C ALA A 23 3.99 3.01 2.04
N GLU A 24 4.93 2.83 2.97
CA GLU A 24 4.80 1.84 4.06
C GLU A 24 3.57 2.10 4.94
N GLN A 25 3.31 3.36 5.31
CA GLN A 25 2.12 3.71 6.09
C GLN A 25 0.83 3.41 5.32
N LEU A 26 0.79 3.66 4.01
CA LEU A 26 -0.35 3.25 3.19
C LEU A 26 -0.53 1.73 3.22
N VAL A 27 0.55 0.97 2.96
CA VAL A 27 0.56 -0.50 2.96
C VAL A 27 0.10 -1.07 4.30
N GLN A 28 0.49 -0.45 5.42
CA GLN A 28 0.04 -0.85 6.75
C GLN A 28 -1.49 -0.73 6.90
N SER A 29 -2.10 0.39 6.48
CA SER A 29 -3.55 0.56 6.54
C SER A 29 -4.27 -0.43 5.60
N LEU A 30 -3.70 -0.73 4.43
CA LEU A 30 -4.25 -1.73 3.51
C LEU A 30 -4.18 -3.15 4.10
N ALA A 31 -3.07 -3.51 4.76
CA ALA A 31 -2.91 -4.80 5.42
C ALA A 31 -3.90 -4.98 6.59
N LEU A 32 -4.14 -3.91 7.36
CA LEU A 32 -5.16 -3.90 8.42
C LEU A 32 -6.58 -4.06 7.85
N ALA A 33 -6.89 -3.40 6.73
CA ALA A 33 -8.16 -3.60 6.04
C ALA A 33 -8.31 -5.06 5.57
N GLU A 34 -7.30 -5.63 4.92
CA GLU A 34 -7.34 -7.02 4.45
C GLU A 34 -7.50 -8.03 5.60
N SER A 35 -6.82 -7.82 6.73
CA SER A 35 -7.00 -8.66 7.93
C SER A 35 -8.41 -8.56 8.49
N SER A 36 -8.93 -7.34 8.64
CA SER A 36 -10.30 -7.11 9.15
C SER A 36 -11.35 -7.75 8.25
N TYR A 37 -11.16 -7.70 6.92
CA TYR A 37 -12.03 -8.39 5.97
C TYR A 37 -12.02 -9.90 6.19
N ALA A 38 -10.83 -10.50 6.32
CA ALA A 38 -10.69 -11.95 6.52
C ALA A 38 -11.31 -12.43 7.84
N GLU A 39 -11.33 -11.57 8.85
CA GLU A 39 -11.92 -11.82 10.17
C GLU A 39 -13.42 -11.48 10.26
N MET A 40 -14.02 -11.01 9.16
CA MET A 40 -15.41 -10.50 9.11
C MET A 40 -15.67 -9.35 10.10
N ASP A 41 -14.64 -8.55 10.40
CA ASP A 41 -14.77 -7.30 11.16
C ASP A 41 -15.12 -6.15 10.23
N ASP A 42 -16.42 -6.01 9.95
CA ASP A 42 -16.95 -4.97 9.07
C ASP A 42 -16.53 -3.56 9.52
N ILE A 43 -16.51 -3.29 10.84
CA ILE A 43 -16.17 -1.97 11.38
C ILE A 43 -14.67 -1.72 11.22
N GLY A 44 -13.84 -2.69 11.60
CA GLY A 44 -12.39 -2.61 11.41
C GLY A 44 -12.02 -2.40 9.94
N PHE A 45 -12.67 -3.12 9.03
CA PHE A 45 -12.49 -2.95 7.60
C PHE A 45 -12.81 -1.53 7.15
N GLN A 46 -13.98 -1.01 7.49
CA GLN A 46 -14.41 0.33 7.06
C GLN A 46 -13.47 1.42 7.59
N LEU A 47 -13.01 1.31 8.84
CA LEU A 47 -12.07 2.25 9.43
C LEU A 47 -10.71 2.22 8.72
N SER A 48 -10.12 1.03 8.55
CA SER A 48 -8.81 0.89 7.89
C SER A 48 -8.86 1.23 6.40
N TRP A 49 -9.94 0.90 5.70
CA TRP A 49 -10.14 1.29 4.30
C TRP A 49 -10.31 2.80 4.15
N THR A 50 -11.11 3.44 5.01
CA THR A 50 -11.24 4.91 5.03
C THR A 50 -9.90 5.58 5.29
N GLU A 51 -9.11 5.05 6.22
CA GLU A 51 -7.77 5.55 6.47
C GLU A 51 -6.86 5.40 5.25
N ALA A 52 -6.85 4.25 4.58
CA ALA A 52 -6.07 4.04 3.36
C ALA A 52 -6.48 5.01 2.24
N GLN A 53 -7.78 5.23 2.02
CA GLN A 53 -8.28 6.20 1.04
C GLN A 53 -7.83 7.64 1.36
N ASN A 54 -7.82 8.03 2.64
CA ASN A 54 -7.36 9.35 3.04
C ASN A 54 -5.84 9.51 2.91
N ARG A 55 -5.07 8.41 3.06
CA ARG A 55 -3.61 8.41 2.92
C ARG A 55 -3.18 8.43 1.45
N LEU A 56 -3.87 7.71 0.57
CA LEU A 56 -3.45 7.47 -0.82
C LEU A 56 -3.12 8.77 -1.59
N PRO A 57 -3.96 9.82 -1.61
CA PRO A 57 -3.64 11.07 -2.31
C PRO A 57 -2.41 11.80 -1.76
N CYS A 58 -2.04 11.51 -0.51
CA CYS A 58 -1.00 12.18 0.27
C CYS A 58 0.26 11.33 0.46
N VAL A 59 0.42 10.25 -0.31
CA VAL A 59 1.66 9.46 -0.34
C VAL A 59 2.76 10.24 -1.07
N MET A 60 3.91 10.40 -0.40
CA MET A 60 5.07 11.16 -0.91
C MET A 60 6.10 10.31 -1.65
N GLU A 61 5.95 8.99 -1.58
CA GLU A 61 6.88 8.01 -2.14
C GLU A 61 6.29 7.37 -3.40
N PRO A 62 7.12 7.06 -4.40
CA PRO A 62 6.67 6.28 -5.55
C PRO A 62 6.16 4.92 -5.09
N LEU A 63 4.91 4.61 -5.45
CA LEU A 63 4.33 3.29 -5.23
C LEU A 63 4.98 2.28 -6.17
N THR A 64 5.13 1.06 -5.68
CA THR A 64 5.52 -0.09 -6.49
C THR A 64 4.28 -0.73 -7.12
N PRO A 65 4.45 -1.58 -8.15
CA PRO A 65 3.37 -2.43 -8.63
C PRO A 65 2.76 -3.33 -7.54
N ILE A 66 3.53 -3.65 -6.49
CA ILE A 66 3.01 -4.46 -5.39
C ILE A 66 2.00 -3.67 -4.56
N ASP A 67 2.35 -2.44 -4.21
CA ASP A 67 1.50 -1.55 -3.42
C ASP A 67 0.21 -1.23 -4.18
N ALA A 68 0.33 -0.91 -5.48
CA ALA A 68 -0.81 -0.58 -6.33
C ALA A 68 -1.81 -1.75 -6.44
N ALA A 69 -1.31 -2.98 -6.63
CA ALA A 69 -2.17 -4.16 -6.66
C ALA A 69 -2.87 -4.41 -5.32
N GLN A 70 -2.24 -4.09 -4.19
CA GLN A 70 -2.85 -4.22 -2.87
C GLN A 70 -3.98 -3.18 -2.67
N VAL A 71 -3.77 -1.93 -3.12
CA VAL A 71 -4.84 -0.91 -3.13
C VAL A 71 -6.05 -1.40 -3.92
N HIS A 72 -5.83 -1.86 -5.17
CA HIS A 72 -6.91 -2.40 -6.01
C HIS A 72 -7.61 -3.59 -5.36
N ARG A 73 -6.86 -4.50 -4.72
CA ARG A 73 -7.44 -5.66 -4.01
C ARG A 73 -8.37 -5.23 -2.87
N VAL A 74 -7.94 -4.30 -2.01
CA VAL A 74 -8.76 -3.81 -0.89
C VAL A 74 -9.95 -3.00 -1.39
N ALA A 75 -9.78 -2.19 -2.44
CA ALA A 75 -10.88 -1.48 -3.09
C ALA A 75 -11.95 -2.43 -3.64
N ALA A 76 -11.54 -3.57 -4.21
CA ALA A 76 -12.47 -4.60 -4.64
C ALA A 76 -13.28 -5.20 -3.47
N TYR A 77 -12.65 -5.40 -2.31
CA TYR A 77 -13.33 -5.87 -1.11
C TYR A 77 -14.37 -4.87 -0.62
N ALA A 78 -14.02 -3.58 -0.62
CA ALA A 78 -14.93 -2.51 -0.25
C ALA A 78 -16.14 -2.43 -1.19
N ALA A 79 -15.91 -2.49 -2.51
CA ALA A 79 -16.98 -2.51 -3.50
C ALA A 79 -17.90 -3.73 -3.32
N PHE A 80 -17.33 -4.91 -3.04
CA PHE A 80 -18.09 -6.12 -2.78
C PHE A 80 -18.96 -6.03 -1.51
N LEU A 81 -18.44 -5.49 -0.41
CA LEU A 81 -19.25 -5.23 0.80
C LEU A 81 -20.35 -4.19 0.54
N GLY A 82 -20.08 -3.22 -0.33
CA GLY A 82 -21.06 -2.27 -0.86
C GLY A 82 -22.06 -2.87 -1.85
N GLN A 83 -22.02 -4.18 -2.11
CA GLN A 83 -22.86 -4.91 -3.07
C GLN A 83 -22.69 -4.45 -4.53
N ASP A 84 -21.58 -3.78 -4.85
CA ASP A 84 -21.22 -3.37 -6.21
C ASP A 84 -20.23 -4.39 -6.82
N LEU A 85 -20.78 -5.54 -7.22
CA LEU A 85 -19.99 -6.60 -7.84
C LEU A 85 -19.31 -6.16 -9.17
N PRO A 86 -19.96 -5.39 -10.07
CA PRO A 86 -19.29 -4.84 -11.24
C PRO A 86 -18.04 -4.04 -10.89
N GLN A 87 -18.13 -3.10 -9.94
CA GLN A 87 -16.98 -2.29 -9.52
C GLN A 87 -15.91 -3.15 -8.84
N ALA A 88 -16.30 -4.14 -8.03
CA ALA A 88 -15.35 -5.09 -7.45
C ALA A 88 -14.56 -5.84 -8.54
N THR A 89 -15.23 -6.29 -9.60
CA THR A 89 -14.59 -6.94 -10.75
C THR A 89 -13.64 -6.00 -11.50
N ASP A 90 -13.98 -4.71 -11.63
CA ASP A 90 -13.10 -3.72 -12.28
C ASP A 90 -11.79 -3.53 -11.50
N TYR A 91 -11.87 -3.41 -10.16
CA TYR A 91 -10.69 -3.36 -9.30
C TYR A 91 -9.88 -4.66 -9.32
N LEU A 92 -10.54 -5.82 -9.32
CA LEU A 92 -9.87 -7.11 -9.49
C LEU A 92 -9.17 -7.23 -10.84
N ALA A 93 -9.73 -6.64 -11.90
CA ALA A 93 -9.12 -6.60 -13.23
C ALA A 93 -7.91 -5.66 -13.26
N ALA A 94 -7.94 -4.57 -12.50
CA ALA A 94 -6.79 -3.69 -12.30
C ALA A 94 -5.67 -4.43 -11.52
N MET A 95 -6.01 -5.07 -10.39
CA MET A 95 -5.08 -5.90 -9.61
C MET A 95 -4.43 -7.00 -10.46
N ALA A 96 -5.23 -7.76 -11.22
CA ALA A 96 -4.74 -8.86 -12.06
C ALA A 96 -3.80 -8.39 -13.18
N ARG A 97 -4.04 -7.20 -13.74
CA ARG A 97 -3.14 -6.59 -14.73
C ARG A 97 -1.77 -6.28 -14.13
N VAL A 98 -1.77 -5.69 -12.94
CA VAL A 98 -0.56 -5.26 -12.24
C VAL A 98 0.22 -6.46 -11.71
N GLN A 99 -0.48 -7.48 -11.19
CA GLN A 99 0.12 -8.73 -10.74
C GLN A 99 -0.59 -9.95 -11.38
N PRO A 100 -0.15 -10.39 -12.58
CA PRO A 100 -0.78 -11.51 -13.30
C PRO A 100 -0.75 -12.86 -12.57
N LYS A 101 0.16 -13.01 -11.60
CA LYS A 101 0.33 -14.21 -10.79
C LYS A 101 -0.36 -14.11 -9.41
N ALA A 102 -1.01 -12.99 -9.11
CA ALA A 102 -1.68 -12.84 -7.83
C ALA A 102 -2.85 -13.82 -7.71
N THR A 103 -3.14 -14.19 -6.46
CA THR A 103 -4.28 -15.04 -6.10
C THR A 103 -5.02 -14.37 -4.96
N LEU A 104 -6.33 -14.63 -4.84
CA LEU A 104 -7.09 -14.24 -3.67
C LEU A 104 -6.78 -15.21 -2.51
N PRO A 105 -6.41 -14.71 -1.31
CA PRO A 105 -6.20 -15.54 -0.14
C PRO A 105 -7.43 -16.41 0.14
N SER A 106 -7.25 -17.68 0.47
CA SER A 106 -8.35 -18.61 0.77
C SER A 106 -9.15 -18.20 2.02
N GLY A 107 -8.51 -17.53 2.98
CA GLY A 107 -9.18 -16.97 4.15
C GLY A 107 -10.09 -15.77 3.84
N VAL A 108 -9.85 -15.09 2.71
CA VAL A 108 -10.66 -13.95 2.25
C VAL A 108 -11.78 -14.41 1.32
N ALA A 109 -11.44 -15.26 0.35
CA ALA A 109 -12.39 -15.81 -0.59
C ALA A 109 -12.13 -17.32 -0.71
N PRO A 110 -12.83 -18.18 0.04
CA PRO A 110 -12.70 -19.63 -0.08
C PRO A 110 -13.28 -20.13 -1.42
N GLU A 111 -13.15 -21.43 -1.69
CA GLU A 111 -13.75 -22.05 -2.88
C GLU A 111 -15.26 -21.82 -2.91
N GLY A 112 -15.80 -21.49 -4.09
CA GLY A 112 -17.23 -21.15 -4.28
C GLY A 112 -17.62 -19.73 -3.87
N HIS A 113 -16.72 -18.95 -3.25
CA HIS A 113 -17.02 -17.56 -2.88
C HIS A 113 -17.23 -16.67 -4.13
N PRO A 114 -18.24 -15.78 -4.17
CA PRO A 114 -18.51 -14.92 -5.32
C PRO A 114 -17.31 -14.07 -5.80
N LEU A 115 -16.47 -13.59 -4.88
CA LEU A 115 -15.24 -12.86 -5.24
C LEU A 115 -14.25 -13.70 -6.07
N ARG A 116 -14.20 -15.03 -5.90
CA ARG A 116 -13.35 -15.88 -6.77
C ARG A 116 -13.85 -15.87 -8.19
N ALA A 117 -15.17 -16.07 -8.38
CA ALA A 117 -15.77 -16.02 -9.71
C ALA A 117 -15.56 -14.64 -10.37
N ALA A 118 -15.69 -13.55 -9.60
CA ALA A 118 -15.38 -12.21 -10.08
C ALA A 118 -13.90 -12.03 -10.45
N PHE A 119 -12.97 -12.58 -9.66
CA PHE A 119 -11.54 -12.52 -9.98
C PHE A 119 -11.19 -13.34 -11.22
N ASP A 120 -11.79 -14.51 -11.40
CA ASP A 120 -11.60 -15.34 -12.59
C ASP A 120 -12.15 -14.63 -13.85
N ASP A 121 -13.34 -14.01 -13.76
CA ASP A 121 -13.89 -13.16 -14.83
C ASP A 121 -12.93 -12.00 -15.16
N ALA A 122 -12.52 -11.25 -14.13
CA ALA A 122 -11.60 -10.13 -14.24
C ALA A 122 -10.28 -10.48 -14.94
N ARG A 123 -9.71 -11.66 -14.67
CA ARG A 123 -8.50 -12.16 -15.33
C ARG A 123 -8.69 -12.53 -16.79
N SER A 124 -9.90 -12.94 -17.16
CA SER A 124 -10.25 -13.31 -18.54
C SER A 124 -10.66 -12.10 -19.39
N ARG A 125 -10.93 -10.96 -18.76
CA ARG A 125 -11.43 -9.77 -19.41
C ARG A 125 -10.38 -9.21 -20.39
N PRO A 126 -10.73 -9.02 -21.68
CA PRO A 126 -9.83 -8.40 -22.63
C PRO A 126 -9.49 -6.97 -22.19
N GLU A 127 -8.25 -6.54 -22.44
CA GLU A 127 -7.84 -5.16 -22.19
C GLU A 127 -8.43 -4.24 -23.26
N ALA A 128 -9.12 -3.18 -22.83
CA ALA A 128 -9.49 -2.10 -23.74
C ALA A 128 -8.26 -1.33 -24.24
N PRO A 129 -8.38 -0.61 -25.38
CA PRO A 129 -7.32 0.25 -25.85
C PRO A 129 -6.86 1.23 -24.76
N PRO A 130 -5.55 1.36 -24.53
CA PRO A 130 -5.05 2.24 -23.48
C PRO A 130 -5.27 3.70 -23.88
N LEU A 131 -5.59 4.53 -22.89
CA LEU A 131 -5.76 5.97 -23.06
C LEU A 131 -4.39 6.66 -22.95
N PRO A 132 -4.01 7.52 -23.92
CA PRO A 132 -2.75 8.24 -23.86
C PRO A 132 -2.77 9.25 -22.71
N LEU A 133 -1.63 9.38 -22.03
CA LEU A 133 -1.39 10.42 -21.04
C LEU A 133 -0.58 11.55 -21.67
N GLN A 134 -0.97 12.79 -21.38
CA GLN A 134 -0.15 13.93 -21.74
C GLN A 134 1.16 13.85 -20.93
N PRO A 135 2.35 13.81 -21.55
CA PRO A 135 3.59 13.80 -20.77
C PRO A 135 3.77 15.14 -20.05
N PRO A 136 4.28 15.14 -18.80
CA PRO A 136 4.66 16.38 -18.13
C PRO A 136 5.91 16.98 -18.80
N GLU A 137 6.10 18.30 -18.69
CA GLU A 137 7.29 18.98 -19.22
C GLU A 137 8.59 18.50 -18.54
N ALA A 138 8.49 18.15 -17.27
CA ALA A 138 9.58 17.63 -16.45
C ALA A 138 9.07 16.50 -15.55
N GLY A 139 9.93 15.52 -15.24
CA GLY A 139 9.56 14.37 -14.38
C GLY A 139 9.01 13.17 -15.16
N GLU A 140 8.22 12.33 -14.48
CA GLU A 140 7.61 11.11 -15.04
C GLU A 140 6.20 10.88 -14.49
N LEU A 141 5.38 10.18 -15.28
CA LEU A 141 4.15 9.58 -14.78
C LEU A 141 4.39 8.10 -14.46
N ARG A 142 3.78 7.66 -13.37
CA ARG A 142 3.61 6.24 -13.07
C ARG A 142 2.15 5.87 -13.07
N VAL A 143 1.85 4.71 -13.63
CA VAL A 143 0.52 4.09 -13.60
C VAL A 143 0.69 2.73 -12.95
N ASP A 144 -0.02 2.52 -11.85
CA ASP A 144 0.06 1.35 -10.99
C ASP A 144 1.51 1.00 -10.61
N GLY A 145 2.28 2.02 -10.24
CA GLY A 145 3.67 1.92 -9.78
C GLY A 145 4.72 1.70 -10.88
N ALA A 146 4.33 1.60 -12.15
CA ALA A 146 5.25 1.49 -13.29
C ALA A 146 5.28 2.79 -14.11
N ARG A 147 6.45 3.19 -14.63
CA ARG A 147 6.55 4.32 -15.56
C ARG A 147 5.71 4.05 -16.82
N ALA A 148 4.81 4.96 -17.17
CA ALA A 148 3.91 4.77 -18.30
C ALA A 148 3.53 6.09 -18.98
N THR A 149 3.24 6.01 -20.29
CA THR A 149 2.71 7.12 -21.10
C THR A 149 1.24 6.91 -21.48
N THR A 150 0.64 5.83 -20.98
CA THR A 150 -0.75 5.47 -21.19
C THR A 150 -1.33 4.89 -19.89
N ARG A 151 -2.66 4.92 -19.76
CA ARG A 151 -3.39 4.25 -18.67
C ARG A 151 -4.49 3.34 -19.25
N PRO A 152 -5.01 2.36 -18.49
CA PRO A 152 -6.17 1.59 -18.92
C PRO A 152 -7.38 2.46 -19.22
N GLY A 153 -8.15 2.09 -20.25
CA GLY A 153 -9.38 2.77 -20.64
C GLY A 153 -10.66 2.12 -20.13
N ASP A 154 -10.57 1.03 -19.35
CA ASP A 154 -11.71 0.18 -18.95
C ASP A 154 -11.70 -0.23 -17.47
N ARG A 155 -10.72 0.22 -16.70
CA ARG A 155 -10.58 -0.14 -15.28
C ARG A 155 -9.85 0.95 -14.50
N PRO A 156 -10.02 1.00 -13.18
CA PRO A 156 -9.31 1.94 -12.32
C PRO A 156 -7.79 1.78 -12.43
N ALA A 157 -7.09 2.89 -12.22
CA ALA A 157 -5.64 2.91 -12.17
C ALA A 157 -5.14 3.95 -11.16
N ILE A 158 -4.03 3.66 -10.50
CA ILE A 158 -3.36 4.60 -9.61
C ILE A 158 -2.32 5.35 -10.42
N VAL A 159 -2.47 6.65 -10.55
CA VAL A 159 -1.57 7.52 -11.29
C VAL A 159 -0.80 8.39 -10.32
N GLN A 160 0.53 8.39 -10.44
CA GLN A 160 1.41 9.30 -9.71
C GLN A 160 2.17 10.18 -10.69
N TYR A 161 2.22 11.47 -10.40
CA TYR A 161 3.16 12.38 -11.05
C TYR A 161 4.38 12.58 -10.14
N ILE A 162 5.54 12.20 -10.67
CA ILE A 162 6.84 12.33 -10.01
C ILE A 162 7.59 13.45 -10.69
N GLY A 163 7.94 14.48 -9.94
CA GLY A 163 8.69 15.63 -10.45
C GLY A 163 10.11 15.27 -10.87
N ALA A 164 10.80 16.21 -11.53
CA ALA A 164 12.20 16.04 -11.90
C ALA A 164 13.15 15.89 -10.69
N ASP A 165 12.72 16.34 -9.51
CA ASP A 165 13.40 16.18 -8.23
C ASP A 165 13.18 14.80 -7.59
N GLY A 166 12.34 13.95 -8.20
CA GLY A 166 11.98 12.62 -7.70
C GLY A 166 10.86 12.63 -6.65
N ALA A 167 10.31 13.80 -6.29
CA ALA A 167 9.20 13.89 -5.35
C ALA A 167 7.88 13.53 -6.01
N VAL A 168 6.99 12.84 -5.29
CA VAL A 168 5.59 12.66 -5.73
C VAL A 168 4.84 13.96 -5.48
N TRP A 169 4.32 14.56 -6.54
CA TRP A 169 3.53 15.79 -6.47
C TRP A 169 2.06 15.52 -6.16
N TRP A 170 1.52 14.45 -6.75
CA TRP A 170 0.19 13.96 -6.45
C TRP A 170 0.07 12.47 -6.76
N THR A 171 -0.83 11.82 -6.04
CA THR A 171 -1.29 10.45 -6.30
C THR A 171 -2.81 10.50 -6.49
N LEU A 172 -3.33 9.84 -7.52
CA LEU A 172 -4.76 9.76 -7.79
C LEU A 172 -5.14 8.33 -8.15
N GLN A 173 -6.19 7.81 -7.52
CA GLN A 173 -6.91 6.65 -8.05
C GLN A 173 -7.93 7.18 -9.05
N ALA A 174 -7.66 6.99 -10.33
CA ALA A 174 -8.50 7.47 -11.42
C ALA A 174 -9.34 6.32 -11.98
N ASP A 175 -10.64 6.55 -12.14
CA ASP A 175 -11.45 5.68 -12.99
C ASP A 175 -11.07 5.91 -14.47
N ALA A 176 -11.49 4.97 -15.34
CA ALA A 176 -11.14 4.98 -16.76
C ALA A 176 -11.41 6.33 -17.46
N ALA A 177 -12.52 6.99 -17.11
CA ALA A 177 -12.98 8.23 -17.73
C ALA A 177 -12.55 9.50 -16.98
N ASP A 178 -11.92 9.40 -15.82
CA ASP A 178 -11.69 10.57 -14.98
C ASP A 178 -10.59 11.47 -15.55
N PRO A 179 -10.80 12.79 -15.61
CA PRO A 179 -9.74 13.71 -16.01
C PRO A 179 -8.59 13.65 -14.99
N LEU A 180 -7.36 13.74 -15.48
CA LEU A 180 -6.20 13.87 -14.59
C LEU A 180 -6.02 15.33 -14.16
N PRO A 181 -5.48 15.58 -12.94
CA PRO A 181 -5.09 16.93 -12.52
C PRO A 181 -4.08 17.53 -13.49
N ALA A 182 -4.16 18.84 -13.69
CA ALA A 182 -3.15 19.56 -14.45
C ALA A 182 -1.77 19.44 -13.79
N TYR A 183 -0.72 19.45 -14.60
CA TYR A 183 0.64 19.51 -14.07
C TYR A 183 0.88 20.86 -13.38
N PRO A 184 1.55 20.88 -12.23
CA PRO A 184 2.01 22.11 -11.64
C PRO A 184 2.97 22.81 -12.62
N GLU A 185 2.76 24.10 -12.83
CA GLU A 185 3.66 24.89 -13.67
C GLU A 185 5.04 24.96 -13.02
N VAL A 186 6.06 24.48 -13.71
CA VAL A 186 7.45 24.64 -13.28
C VAL A 186 7.85 26.07 -13.58
N GLN A 187 8.01 26.92 -12.56
CA GLN A 187 8.46 28.28 -12.79
C GLN A 187 9.91 28.29 -13.29
N PRO A 188 10.17 28.79 -14.52
CA PRO A 188 11.52 28.83 -15.06
C PRO A 188 12.37 29.83 -14.27
N GLY A 189 13.41 29.34 -13.60
CA GLY A 189 14.37 30.17 -12.85
C GLY A 189 14.54 29.80 -11.38
N GLU A 190 13.68 28.94 -10.84
CA GLU A 190 13.96 28.28 -9.57
C GLU A 190 14.93 27.13 -9.84
N GLU A 191 16.24 27.40 -9.75
CA GLU A 191 17.24 26.34 -9.68
C GLU A 191 16.88 25.49 -8.46
N TRP A 192 16.25 24.34 -8.69
CA TRP A 192 16.04 23.31 -7.70
C TRP A 192 17.41 22.73 -7.33
N LYS A 193 18.16 23.46 -6.51
CA LYS A 193 19.27 22.89 -5.77
C LYS A 193 18.63 21.91 -4.80
N LEU A 194 18.55 20.65 -5.23
CA LEU A 194 18.31 19.48 -4.39
C LEU A 194 19.26 19.60 -3.20
N LYS A 195 18.81 20.26 -2.14
CA LYS A 195 19.43 20.20 -0.83
C LYS A 195 19.06 18.83 -0.31
N PHE A 196 19.73 17.81 -0.86
CA PHE A 196 19.70 16.48 -0.30
C PHE A 196 20.23 16.63 1.11
N ASN A 197 19.32 16.73 2.09
CA ASN A 197 19.72 16.84 3.48
C ASN A 197 20.06 15.42 3.91
N PRO A 198 21.34 15.02 4.03
CA PRO A 198 21.70 13.65 4.37
C PRO A 198 21.03 13.19 5.68
N ALA A 199 20.65 14.12 6.56
CA ALA A 199 19.87 13.84 7.75
C ALA A 199 18.52 13.16 7.46
N TRP A 200 17.85 13.49 6.34
CA TRP A 200 16.57 12.87 5.96
C TRP A 200 16.76 11.41 5.55
N ALA A 201 17.82 11.10 4.79
CA ALA A 201 18.13 9.75 4.35
C ALA A 201 18.52 8.86 5.55
N VAL A 202 19.25 9.43 6.52
CA VAL A 202 19.59 8.74 7.77
C VAL A 202 18.35 8.55 8.65
N ALA A 203 17.46 9.55 8.75
CA ALA A 203 16.22 9.44 9.51
C ALA A 203 15.26 8.40 8.92
N ALA A 204 15.10 8.36 7.59
CA ALA A 204 14.31 7.34 6.90
C ALA A 204 14.87 5.93 7.15
N GLY A 205 16.20 5.77 7.09
CA GLY A 205 16.86 4.50 7.41
C GLY A 205 16.67 4.06 8.87
N ALA A 206 16.74 5.00 9.83
CA ALA A 206 16.55 4.69 11.26
C ALA A 206 15.10 4.32 11.60
N GLY A 207 14.11 4.98 10.99
CA GLY A 207 12.70 4.68 11.17
C GLY A 207 12.35 3.26 10.74
N ALA A 208 12.79 2.86 9.54
CA ALA A 208 12.55 1.51 9.01
C ALA A 208 13.09 0.42 9.95
N ALA A 209 14.30 0.61 10.52
CA ALA A 209 14.94 -0.35 11.41
C ALA A 209 14.25 -0.51 12.78
N ALA A 210 13.69 0.58 13.32
CA ALA A 210 12.93 0.55 14.58
C ALA A 210 11.61 -0.24 14.41
N ILE A 211 10.92 -0.06 13.29
CA ILE A 211 9.66 -0.76 12.99
C ILE A 211 9.91 -2.24 12.76
N THR A 212 10.96 -2.62 11.99
CA THR A 212 11.30 -4.05 11.81
C THR A 212 11.58 -4.73 13.15
N SER A 213 12.25 -4.02 14.07
CA SER A 213 12.53 -4.53 15.41
C SER A 213 11.24 -4.74 16.21
N LEU A 214 10.24 -3.86 16.08
CA LEU A 214 8.94 -4.01 16.73
C LEU A 214 8.15 -5.21 16.19
N VAL A 215 8.13 -5.41 14.87
CA VAL A 215 7.45 -6.55 14.24
C VAL A 215 8.08 -7.87 14.67
N LEU A 216 9.42 -7.94 14.66
CA LEU A 216 10.16 -9.13 15.12
C LEU A 216 9.89 -9.40 16.61
N TYR A 217 9.86 -8.35 17.45
CA TYR A 217 9.57 -8.48 18.88
C TYR A 217 8.14 -8.97 19.13
N GLN A 218 7.14 -8.43 18.43
CA GLN A 218 5.76 -8.90 18.55
C GLN A 218 5.60 -10.36 18.10
N GLY A 219 6.32 -10.76 17.04
CA GLY A 219 6.40 -12.16 16.62
C GLY A 219 6.94 -13.08 17.72
N ALA A 220 7.99 -12.64 18.41
CA ALA A 220 8.58 -13.39 19.53
C ALA A 220 7.61 -13.54 20.72
N VAL A 221 6.91 -12.46 21.10
CA VAL A 221 5.93 -12.50 22.21
C VAL A 221 4.75 -13.42 21.90
N ARG A 222 4.23 -13.41 20.67
CA ARG A 222 3.14 -14.34 20.27
C ARG A 222 3.59 -15.80 20.33
N ALA A 223 4.81 -16.09 19.87
CA ALA A 223 5.37 -17.43 19.95
C ALA A 223 5.55 -17.90 21.40
N GLU A 224 5.91 -17.00 22.32
CA GLU A 224 5.98 -17.28 23.76
C GLU A 224 4.60 -17.62 24.34
N THR A 225 3.55 -16.86 24.02
CA THR A 225 2.19 -17.16 24.52
C THR A 225 1.63 -18.50 24.02
N ALA A 226 2.00 -18.92 22.81
CA ALA A 226 1.62 -20.23 22.26
C ALA A 226 2.34 -21.39 22.95
N PHE A 227 3.55 -21.15 23.50
CA PHE A 227 4.30 -22.15 24.24
C PHE A 227 3.67 -22.46 25.61
N PHE A 228 3.08 -21.45 26.26
CA PHE A 228 2.45 -21.59 27.57
C PHE A 228 0.99 -22.08 27.54
N ASP A 229 0.41 -22.30 26.36
CA ASP A 229 -0.86 -23.03 26.21
C ASP A 229 -0.60 -24.56 26.31
N GLU A 230 0.01 -24.93 27.43
CA GLU A 230 0.68 -26.20 27.74
C GLU A 230 -0.32 -27.36 27.96
N SER A 231 -1.62 -27.14 27.72
CA SER A 231 -2.65 -28.18 27.82
C SER A 231 -2.56 -29.22 26.68
N ALA A 232 -1.82 -28.93 25.60
CA ALA A 232 -1.72 -29.79 24.42
C ALA A 232 -0.68 -30.94 24.54
N CYS A 233 0.27 -30.90 25.48
CA CYS A 233 1.34 -31.91 25.61
C CYS A 233 1.22 -32.80 26.87
N VAL A 234 0.03 -33.38 27.10
CA VAL A 234 -0.17 -34.35 28.20
C VAL A 234 0.26 -35.78 27.82
N SER A 235 0.49 -36.09 26.54
CA SER A 235 1.00 -37.41 26.13
C SER A 235 2.51 -37.33 25.89
N GLY A 236 3.30 -37.96 26.76
CA GLY A 236 4.77 -37.99 26.72
C GLY A 236 5.36 -38.73 25.51
N SER A 237 5.01 -38.30 24.30
CA SER A 237 5.57 -38.80 23.04
C SER A 237 6.79 -37.97 22.64
N ASP A 238 7.82 -38.65 22.13
CA ASP A 238 9.05 -38.02 21.61
C ASP A 238 8.78 -36.97 20.51
N ALA A 239 7.62 -37.03 19.87
CA ALA A 239 7.16 -36.04 18.89
C ALA A 239 6.95 -34.65 19.50
N CYS A 240 6.40 -34.55 20.72
CA CYS A 240 6.21 -33.26 21.38
C CYS A 240 7.57 -32.62 21.74
N TYR A 241 8.52 -33.42 22.24
CA TYR A 241 9.87 -32.93 22.58
C TYR A 241 10.60 -32.37 21.35
N ASN A 242 10.55 -33.08 20.23
CA ASN A 242 11.18 -32.62 18.98
C ASN A 242 10.51 -31.36 18.40
N GLN A 243 9.18 -31.21 18.56
CA GLN A 243 8.47 -30.02 18.13
C GLN A 243 8.79 -28.80 19.02
N ALA A 244 8.88 -28.99 20.33
CA ALA A 244 9.29 -27.96 21.27
C ALA A 244 10.73 -27.47 21.01
N GLU A 245 11.69 -28.38 20.73
CA GLU A 245 13.04 -27.97 20.34
C GLU A 245 13.09 -27.20 19.02
N ALA A 246 12.25 -27.56 18.05
CA ALA A 246 12.18 -26.86 16.76
C ALA A 246 11.66 -25.42 16.93
N GLU A 247 10.66 -25.20 17.79
CA GLU A 247 10.14 -23.87 18.09
C GLU A 247 11.11 -23.03 18.93
N LEU A 248 11.82 -23.63 19.90
CA LEU A 248 12.87 -22.95 20.66
C LEU A 248 13.99 -22.40 19.76
N ARG A 249 14.42 -23.18 18.75
CA ARG A 249 15.45 -22.72 17.78
C ARG A 249 14.96 -21.54 16.94
N LYS A 250 13.68 -21.50 16.57
CA LYS A 250 13.09 -20.36 15.85
C LYS A 250 13.02 -19.12 16.72
N ASN A 251 12.60 -19.26 17.99
CA ASN A 251 12.53 -18.14 18.93
C ASN A 251 13.90 -17.54 19.24
N HIS A 252 14.94 -18.35 19.46
CA HIS A 252 16.30 -17.84 19.67
C HIS A 252 16.79 -17.02 18.46
N GLY A 253 16.48 -17.46 17.23
CA GLY A 253 16.80 -16.72 16.02
C GLY A 253 16.10 -15.35 15.94
N LEU A 254 14.81 -15.29 16.30
CA LEU A 254 14.02 -14.05 16.28
C LEU A 254 14.49 -13.04 17.36
N VAL A 255 14.82 -13.52 18.56
CA VAL A 255 15.34 -12.67 19.64
C VAL A 255 16.73 -12.12 19.30
N LEU A 256 17.64 -12.95 18.79
CA LEU A 256 18.96 -12.49 18.35
C LEU A 256 18.86 -11.53 17.15
N GLY A 257 17.96 -11.82 16.20
CA GLY A 257 17.70 -10.96 15.05
C GLY A 257 17.19 -9.57 15.46
N SER A 258 16.20 -9.52 16.36
CA SER A 258 15.64 -8.25 16.86
C SER A 258 16.64 -7.44 17.69
N ALA A 259 17.49 -8.09 18.48
CA ALA A 259 18.57 -7.41 19.21
C ALA A 259 19.60 -6.79 18.26
N ALA A 260 19.99 -7.52 17.21
CA ALA A 260 20.92 -7.01 16.20
C ALA A 260 20.34 -5.82 15.41
N THR A 261 19.07 -5.90 14.98
CA THR A 261 18.42 -4.77 14.28
C THR A 261 18.23 -3.56 15.18
N ALA A 262 17.87 -3.75 16.46
CA ALA A 262 17.74 -2.67 17.42
C ALA A 262 19.08 -1.96 17.70
N LEU A 263 20.19 -2.69 17.82
CA LEU A 263 21.52 -2.12 17.97
C LEU A 263 21.94 -1.32 16.73
N THR A 264 21.63 -1.83 15.54
CA THR A 264 21.93 -1.15 14.28
C THR A 264 21.12 0.14 14.16
N ALA A 265 19.82 0.11 14.52
CA ALA A 265 18.95 1.29 14.55
C ALA A 265 19.47 2.35 15.53
N ALA A 266 19.86 1.94 16.74
CA ALA A 266 20.42 2.83 17.75
C ALA A 266 21.75 3.47 17.27
N GLY A 267 22.63 2.68 16.64
CA GLY A 267 23.89 3.18 16.08
C GLY A 267 23.69 4.22 14.98
N LEU A 268 22.74 3.97 14.07
CA LEU A 268 22.38 4.93 13.01
C LEU A 268 21.73 6.20 13.57
N GLY A 269 20.89 6.08 14.60
CA GLY A 269 20.29 7.22 15.29
C GLY A 269 21.32 8.12 15.97
N VAL A 270 22.33 7.55 16.64
CA VAL A 270 23.44 8.31 17.25
C VAL A 270 24.27 9.01 16.19
N ALA A 271 24.60 8.33 15.08
CA ALA A 271 25.34 8.94 13.97
C ALA A 271 24.57 10.14 13.38
N ALA A 272 23.25 10.02 13.23
CA ALA A 272 22.39 11.11 12.76
C ALA A 272 22.50 12.37 13.64
N VAL A 273 22.39 12.19 14.96
CA VAL A 273 22.47 13.29 15.94
C VAL A 273 23.84 13.94 15.95
N LEU A 274 24.93 13.18 15.78
CA LEU A 274 26.29 13.72 15.78
C LEU A 274 26.65 14.48 14.50
N THR A 275 25.96 14.21 13.40
CA THR A 275 26.19 14.88 12.10
C THR A 275 25.35 16.14 11.89
N TRP A 276 24.48 16.48 12.84
CA TRP A 276 23.61 17.66 12.83
C TRP A 276 24.17 18.76 13.73
#